data_AF-A0A959T687-F1
#
_entry.id   AF-A0A959T687-F1
#
_cell.length_a   1.000
_cell.length_b   1.000
_cell.length_c   1.000
_cell.angle_alpha   90.00
_cell.angle_beta   90.00
_cell.angle_gamma   90.00
#
_symmetry.space_group_name_H-M   'P 1'
#
loop_
_entity.id
_entity.type
_entity.pdbx_description
1 polymer ?
#
loop_
_entity_poly.entity_id
_entity_poly.type
_entity_poly.pdbx_seq_one_letter_code
_entity_poly.pdbx_strand_id
1 'polypeptide(L)'
;MALHISYKPGEDQSVQAALYFREAAGVIVGSVMEGMTEQDHMIPGPEGVFLHLRIWSREKLDEASLHALFDHLLAVRSGLQEVQEHPGDPATLVEAASEWLEPHLEGRDLFVELAIAGPDGNGPETAEFSMGLVAGSAILISTDDALFTQLQDGLFGLALAGQGSYLVEVMAEPRVLRRAS
;
A
#
# COMPACT_ATOMS: atom_id res chain seq x y z
N MET A 1 3.61 16.90 5.96
CA MET A 1 4.68 15.87 6.05
C MET A 1 5.75 16.20 5.01
N ALA A 2 7.03 16.06 5.33
CA ALA A 2 8.11 16.23 4.36
C ALA A 2 8.75 14.86 4.07
N LEU A 3 8.99 14.56 2.79
CA LEU A 3 9.55 13.28 2.34
C LEU A 3 10.91 13.48 1.69
N HIS A 4 11.86 12.60 2.00
CA HIS A 4 13.12 12.47 1.27
C HIS A 4 13.11 11.16 0.48
N ILE A 5 13.50 11.22 -0.79
CA ILE A 5 13.43 10.08 -1.72
C ILE A 5 14.81 9.81 -2.31
N SER A 6 15.21 8.54 -2.26
CA SER A 6 16.39 8.01 -2.95
C SER A 6 15.95 6.94 -3.93
N TYR A 7 16.30 7.07 -5.20
CA TYR A 7 16.04 6.07 -6.23
C TYR A 7 17.33 5.35 -6.66
N LYS A 8 17.25 4.03 -6.81
CA LYS A 8 18.30 3.21 -7.42
C LYS A 8 17.70 2.41 -8.59
N PRO A 9 18.12 2.69 -9.84
CA PRO A 9 17.60 1.98 -11.01
C PRO A 9 18.23 0.60 -11.17
N GLY A 10 17.56 -0.27 -11.93
CA GLY A 10 18.08 -1.54 -12.43
C GLY A 10 17.30 -2.76 -11.96
N GLU A 11 17.23 -3.78 -12.82
CA GLU A 11 16.55 -5.05 -12.54
C GLU A 11 17.17 -5.82 -11.36
N ASP A 12 18.50 -5.92 -11.30
CA ASP A 12 19.17 -6.57 -10.15
C ASP A 12 18.82 -5.85 -8.83
N GLN A 13 18.73 -4.53 -8.88
CA GLN A 13 18.37 -3.72 -7.73
C GLN A 13 16.90 -3.92 -7.33
N SER A 14 15.97 -4.03 -8.29
CA SER A 14 14.56 -4.28 -7.97
C SER A 14 14.36 -5.66 -7.35
N VAL A 15 15.02 -6.69 -7.88
CA VAL A 15 14.97 -8.05 -7.32
C VAL A 15 15.53 -8.09 -5.89
N GLN A 16 16.72 -7.51 -5.68
CA GLN A 16 17.33 -7.48 -4.35
C GLN A 16 16.48 -6.70 -3.33
N ALA A 17 15.94 -5.55 -3.74
CA ALA A 17 15.07 -4.75 -2.91
C ALA A 17 13.77 -5.49 -2.58
N ALA A 18 13.12 -6.11 -3.56
CA ALA A 18 11.88 -6.87 -3.36
C ALA A 18 12.07 -8.03 -2.37
N LEU A 19 13.20 -8.75 -2.44
CA LEU A 19 13.51 -9.82 -1.48
C LEU A 19 13.62 -9.29 -0.05
N TYR A 20 14.36 -8.20 0.14
CA TYR A 20 14.52 -7.56 1.46
C TYR A 20 13.19 -6.98 1.99
N PHE A 21 12.45 -6.28 1.14
CA PHE A 21 11.17 -5.67 1.49
C PHE A 21 10.12 -6.73 1.84
N ARG A 22 10.11 -7.87 1.16
CA ARG A 22 9.20 -8.97 1.47
C ARG A 22 9.42 -9.52 2.89
N GLU A 23 10.66 -9.58 3.37
CA GLU A 23 10.96 -9.99 4.75
C GLU A 23 10.35 -8.99 5.75
N ALA A 24 10.49 -7.69 5.50
CA ALA A 24 9.88 -6.63 6.33
C ALA A 24 8.35 -6.69 6.29
N ALA A 25 7.77 -6.85 5.10
CA ALA A 25 6.33 -6.99 4.90
C ALA A 25 5.75 -8.18 5.68
N GLY A 26 6.45 -9.32 5.71
CA GLY A 26 6.00 -10.49 6.47
C GLY A 26 5.87 -10.23 7.98
N VAL A 27 6.76 -9.43 8.56
CA VAL A 27 6.68 -9.01 9.97
C VAL A 27 5.47 -8.09 10.19
N ILE A 28 5.25 -7.15 9.28
CA ILE A 28 4.11 -6.22 9.33
C ILE A 28 2.79 -6.98 9.25
N VAL A 29 2.61 -7.83 8.24
CA VAL A 29 1.37 -8.60 8.05
C VAL A 29 1.05 -9.42 9.30
N GLY A 30 2.05 -10.12 9.85
CA GLY A 30 1.88 -10.88 11.09
C GLY A 30 1.42 -10.04 12.27
N SER A 31 1.92 -8.80 12.40
CA SER A 31 1.53 -7.88 13.47
C SER A 31 0.18 -7.22 13.24
N VAL A 32 -0.13 -6.84 11.99
CA VAL A 32 -1.38 -6.15 11.65
C VAL A 32 -2.56 -7.10 11.78
N MET A 33 -2.44 -8.30 11.22
CA MET A 33 -3.54 -9.27 11.21
C MET A 33 -3.85 -9.88 12.58
N GLU A 34 -3.00 -9.67 13.59
CA GLU A 34 -3.21 -10.24 14.92
C GLU A 34 -4.53 -9.75 15.54
N GLY A 35 -5.43 -10.71 15.78
CA GLY A 35 -6.76 -10.46 16.36
C GLY A 35 -7.79 -9.87 15.40
N MET A 36 -7.51 -9.82 14.10
CA MET A 36 -8.47 -9.40 13.08
C MET A 36 -9.34 -10.57 12.60
N THR A 37 -10.54 -10.24 12.13
CA THR A 37 -11.48 -11.18 11.51
C THR A 37 -11.71 -10.81 10.05
N GLU A 38 -11.78 -11.83 9.20
CA GLU A 38 -12.03 -11.71 7.76
C GLU A 38 -13.49 -11.34 7.46
N GLN A 39 -13.66 -10.47 6.47
CA GLN A 39 -14.94 -10.07 5.88
C GLN A 39 -14.81 -10.18 4.36
N ASP A 40 -15.64 -11.03 3.77
CA ASP A 40 -15.64 -11.30 2.33
C ASP A 40 -16.70 -10.47 1.61
N HIS A 41 -16.28 -9.81 0.53
CA HIS A 41 -17.13 -9.02 -0.34
C HIS A 41 -16.92 -9.40 -1.80
N MET A 42 -17.97 -9.90 -2.45
CA MET A 42 -17.98 -10.16 -3.89
C MET A 42 -18.57 -8.96 -4.62
N ILE A 43 -17.79 -8.39 -5.52
CA ILE A 43 -18.17 -7.20 -6.29
C ILE A 43 -18.29 -7.60 -7.76
N PRO A 44 -19.46 -7.40 -8.39
CA PRO A 44 -19.62 -7.69 -9.81
C PRO A 44 -18.77 -6.70 -10.63
N GLY A 45 -17.88 -7.24 -11.44
CA GLY A 45 -17.05 -6.50 -12.38
C GLY A 45 -17.64 -6.48 -13.80
N PRO A 46 -16.96 -5.81 -14.75
CA PRO A 46 -17.31 -5.87 -16.15
C PRO A 46 -17.14 -7.29 -16.73
N GLU A 47 -17.91 -7.59 -17.78
CA GLU A 47 -17.77 -8.82 -18.58
C GLU A 47 -17.94 -10.14 -17.80
N GLY A 48 -18.66 -10.11 -16.67
CA GLY A 48 -18.95 -11.30 -15.85
C GLY A 48 -17.81 -11.71 -14.92
N VAL A 49 -16.74 -10.91 -14.82
CA VAL A 49 -15.68 -11.10 -13.85
C VAL A 49 -16.18 -10.68 -12.46
N PHE A 50 -15.75 -11.39 -11.42
CA PHE A 50 -16.00 -10.98 -10.04
C PHE A 50 -14.71 -10.54 -9.38
N LEU A 51 -14.77 -9.40 -8.69
CA LEU A 51 -13.72 -8.97 -7.79
C LEU A 51 -14.04 -9.51 -6.40
N HIS A 52 -13.13 -10.27 -5.84
CA HIS A 52 -13.20 -10.74 -4.47
C HIS A 52 -12.37 -9.82 -3.59
N LEU A 53 -13.04 -9.02 -2.77
CA LEU A 53 -12.41 -8.16 -1.78
C LEU A 53 -12.51 -8.82 -0.41
N ARG A 54 -11.36 -9.18 0.15
CA ARG A 54 -11.23 -9.67 1.51
C ARG A 54 -10.70 -8.57 2.41
N ILE A 55 -11.34 -8.37 3.55
CA ILE A 55 -10.94 -7.35 4.51
C ILE A 55 -10.79 -8.00 5.88
N TRP A 56 -9.58 -7.93 6.44
CA TRP A 56 -9.31 -8.28 7.82
C TRP A 56 -9.33 -7.02 8.67
N SER A 57 -10.13 -7.05 9.73
CA SER A 57 -10.29 -5.93 10.64
C SER A 57 -10.73 -6.41 12.02
N ARG A 58 -10.49 -5.60 13.06
CA ARG A 58 -10.97 -5.89 14.43
C ARG A 58 -12.44 -5.57 14.63
N GLU A 59 -12.97 -4.68 13.79
CA GLU A 59 -14.33 -4.17 13.88
C GLU A 59 -15.01 -4.31 12.53
N LYS A 60 -16.33 -4.53 12.54
CA LYS A 60 -17.10 -4.58 11.30
C LYS A 60 -17.11 -3.20 10.64
N LEU A 61 -16.78 -3.14 9.35
CA LEU A 61 -16.88 -1.91 8.59
C LEU A 61 -18.34 -1.62 8.25
N ASP A 62 -18.77 -0.38 8.49
CA ASP A 62 -20.06 0.09 8.01
C ASP A 62 -19.98 0.51 6.54
N GLU A 63 -21.13 0.81 5.95
CA GLU A 63 -21.22 1.17 4.53
C GLU A 63 -20.38 2.41 4.18
N ALA A 64 -20.34 3.41 5.06
CA ALA A 64 -19.55 4.62 4.85
C ALA A 64 -18.04 4.32 4.87
N SER A 65 -17.59 3.48 5.80
CA SER A 65 -16.20 3.05 5.90
C SER A 65 -15.78 2.20 4.70
N LEU A 66 -16.69 1.34 4.19
CA LEU A 66 -16.43 0.56 2.97
C LEU A 66 -16.27 1.48 1.75
N HIS A 67 -17.14 2.48 1.58
CA HIS A 67 -17.01 3.46 0.48
C HIS A 67 -15.69 4.22 0.57
N ALA A 68 -15.34 4.73 1.75
CA ALA A 68 -14.06 5.40 1.96
C ALA A 68 -12.86 4.48 1.68
N LEU A 69 -12.97 3.18 2.00
CA LEU A 69 -11.93 2.21 1.70
C LEU A 69 -11.79 2.02 0.18
N PHE A 70 -12.89 1.93 -0.56
CA PHE A 70 -12.84 1.84 -2.02
C PHE A 70 -12.19 3.07 -2.66
N ASP A 71 -12.56 4.27 -2.22
CA ASP A 71 -11.97 5.52 -2.73
C ASP A 71 -10.45 5.54 -2.45
N HIS A 72 -10.05 5.12 -1.25
CA HIS A 72 -8.64 5.02 -0.88
C HIS A 72 -7.88 3.97 -1.71
N LEU A 73 -8.46 2.78 -1.92
CA LEU A 73 -7.88 1.73 -2.78
C LEU A 73 -7.64 2.23 -4.20
N LEU A 74 -8.60 2.99 -4.76
CA LEU A 74 -8.48 3.57 -6.09
C LEU A 74 -7.38 4.64 -6.15
N ALA A 75 -7.30 5.52 -5.14
CA ALA A 75 -6.24 6.52 -5.04
C ALA A 75 -4.85 5.88 -4.94
N VAL A 76 -4.71 4.85 -4.09
CA VAL A 76 -3.46 4.10 -3.93
C VAL A 76 -3.04 3.47 -5.25
N ARG A 77 -3.95 2.77 -5.93
CA ARG A 77 -3.69 2.12 -7.21
C ARG A 77 -3.31 3.14 -8.29
N SER A 78 -4.01 4.27 -8.37
CA SER A 78 -3.71 5.34 -9.33
C SER A 78 -2.32 5.92 -9.09
N GLY A 79 -1.97 6.22 -7.84
CA GLY A 79 -0.64 6.70 -7.50
C GLY A 79 0.46 5.69 -7.83
N LEU A 80 0.20 4.39 -7.63
CA LEU A 80 1.17 3.34 -7.93
C LEU A 80 1.41 3.23 -9.43
N GLN A 81 0.33 3.29 -10.21
CA GLN A 81 0.40 3.30 -11.67
C GLN A 81 1.22 4.49 -12.18
N GLU A 82 0.97 5.70 -11.68
CA GLU A 82 1.73 6.90 -12.09
C GLU A 82 3.23 6.76 -11.80
N VAL A 83 3.60 6.19 -10.64
CA VAL A 83 5.00 5.92 -10.28
C VAL A 83 5.64 4.86 -11.18
N GLN A 84 4.87 3.84 -11.58
CA GLN A 84 5.32 2.80 -12.51
C GLN A 84 5.52 3.33 -13.94
N GLU A 85 4.70 4.29 -14.37
CA GLU A 85 4.82 4.95 -15.68
C GLU A 85 6.00 5.94 -15.73
N HIS A 86 6.40 6.48 -14.58
CA HIS A 86 7.48 7.47 -14.45
C HIS A 86 8.59 7.03 -13.46
N PRO A 87 9.25 5.88 -13.70
CA PRO A 87 10.25 5.36 -12.78
C PRO A 87 11.47 6.29 -12.74
N GLY A 88 11.91 6.61 -11.52
CA GLY A 88 13.00 7.52 -11.21
C GLY A 88 12.60 8.98 -11.06
N ASP A 89 11.34 9.35 -11.25
CA ASP A 89 10.84 10.69 -10.92
C ASP A 89 10.48 10.80 -9.43
N PRO A 90 11.25 11.56 -8.62
CA PRO A 90 10.96 11.71 -7.21
C PRO A 90 9.67 12.47 -6.95
N ALA A 91 9.25 13.40 -7.83
CA ALA A 91 8.07 14.21 -7.59
C ALA A 91 6.80 13.35 -7.59
N THR A 92 6.67 12.46 -8.58
CA THR A 92 5.56 11.51 -8.67
C THR A 92 5.47 10.61 -7.45
N LEU A 93 6.61 10.10 -6.95
CA LEU A 93 6.61 9.29 -5.74
C LEU A 93 6.33 10.12 -4.48
N VAL A 94 6.77 11.38 -4.38
CA VAL A 94 6.39 12.25 -3.25
C VAL A 94 4.88 12.42 -3.19
N GLU A 95 4.24 12.71 -4.32
CA GLU A 95 2.79 12.92 -4.39
C GLU A 95 2.04 11.64 -4.00
N ALA A 96 2.38 10.51 -4.62
CA ALA A 96 1.75 9.22 -4.33
C ALA A 96 1.97 8.78 -2.87
N ALA A 97 3.22 8.80 -2.38
CA ALA A 97 3.53 8.39 -1.01
C ALA A 97 2.94 9.34 0.04
N SER A 98 2.75 10.62 -0.27
CA SER A 98 2.07 11.54 0.65
C SER A 98 0.62 11.13 0.87
N GLU A 99 -0.09 10.78 -0.21
CA GLU A 99 -1.48 10.31 -0.15
C GLU A 99 -1.59 8.96 0.56
N TRP A 100 -0.66 8.03 0.28
CA TRP A 100 -0.65 6.69 0.91
C TRP A 100 -0.42 6.76 2.42
N LEU A 101 0.45 7.68 2.86
CA LEU A 101 0.84 7.80 4.25
C LEU A 101 -0.08 8.74 5.04
N GLU A 102 -0.96 9.51 4.38
CA GLU A 102 -1.98 10.28 5.07
C GLU A 102 -2.96 9.35 5.80
N PRO A 103 -3.32 9.61 7.07
CA PRO A 103 -4.27 8.76 7.78
C PRO A 103 -5.67 8.84 7.18
N HIS A 104 -6.14 7.72 6.62
CA HIS A 104 -7.51 7.53 6.15
C HIS A 104 -8.32 6.68 7.11
N LEU A 105 -9.63 6.52 6.83
CA LEU A 105 -10.50 5.55 7.52
C LEU A 105 -10.50 5.69 9.05
N GLU A 106 -10.50 6.93 9.54
CA GLU A 106 -10.49 7.26 10.98
C GLU A 106 -9.29 6.69 11.74
N GLY A 107 -8.20 6.36 11.05
CA GLY A 107 -7.00 5.81 11.67
C GLY A 107 -7.12 4.32 12.01
N ARG A 108 -7.97 3.56 11.32
CA ARG A 108 -8.15 2.12 11.57
C ARG A 108 -6.98 1.29 11.03
N ASP A 109 -6.68 0.20 11.75
CA ASP A 109 -5.81 -0.86 11.25
C ASP A 109 -6.65 -1.83 10.42
N LEU A 110 -6.22 -2.11 9.19
CA LEU A 110 -6.91 -3.00 8.26
C LEU A 110 -5.89 -3.78 7.42
N PHE A 111 -6.23 -4.99 7.00
CA PHE A 111 -5.56 -5.63 5.88
C PHE A 111 -6.59 -5.95 4.80
N VAL A 112 -6.25 -5.68 3.55
CA VAL A 112 -7.15 -5.77 2.42
C VAL A 112 -6.47 -6.55 1.31
N GLU A 113 -7.18 -7.52 0.74
CA GLU A 113 -6.76 -8.25 -0.45
C GLU A 113 -7.86 -8.14 -1.50
N LEU A 114 -7.44 -7.86 -2.73
CA LEU A 114 -8.29 -7.85 -3.90
C LEU A 114 -7.80 -8.92 -4.86
N ALA A 115 -8.66 -9.87 -5.17
CA ALA A 115 -8.41 -10.93 -6.13
C ALA A 115 -9.46 -10.91 -7.25
N ILE A 116 -9.05 -11.35 -8.44
CA ILE A 116 -9.96 -11.59 -9.55
C ILE A 116 -10.41 -13.05 -9.50
N ALA A 117 -11.72 -13.25 -9.40
CA ALA A 117 -12.36 -14.54 -9.55
C ALA A 117 -12.89 -14.70 -10.99
N GLY A 118 -12.80 -15.93 -11.51
CA GLY A 118 -13.33 -16.28 -12.83
C GLY A 118 -14.86 -16.07 -12.97
N PRO A 119 -15.42 -16.29 -14.17
CA PRO A 119 -16.77 -15.83 -14.56
C PRO A 119 -17.95 -16.37 -13.71
N ASP A 120 -17.73 -17.39 -12.89
CA ASP A 120 -18.73 -17.96 -11.99
C ASP A 120 -18.42 -17.73 -10.50
N GLY A 121 -17.38 -16.95 -10.16
CA GLY A 121 -16.91 -16.73 -8.79
C GLY A 121 -16.30 -17.98 -8.10
N ASN A 122 -16.24 -19.11 -8.82
CA ASN A 122 -15.79 -20.42 -8.30
C ASN A 122 -14.48 -20.91 -8.93
N GLY A 123 -13.82 -20.07 -9.73
CA GLY A 123 -12.53 -20.36 -10.37
C GLY A 123 -11.34 -20.12 -9.43
N PRO A 124 -10.12 -20.58 -9.80
CA PRO A 124 -8.91 -20.18 -9.10
C PRO A 124 -8.78 -18.65 -9.15
N GLU A 125 -8.49 -18.07 -7.99
CA GLU A 125 -8.32 -16.64 -7.86
C GLU A 125 -6.89 -16.22 -8.18
N THR A 126 -6.76 -15.04 -8.76
CA THR A 126 -5.48 -14.36 -8.92
C THR A 126 -5.47 -13.12 -8.04
N ALA A 127 -4.57 -13.08 -7.07
CA ALA A 127 -4.39 -11.91 -6.22
C ALA A 127 -3.80 -10.79 -7.06
N GLU A 128 -4.49 -9.66 -7.14
CA GLU A 128 -4.05 -8.51 -7.94
C GLU A 128 -3.38 -7.45 -7.06
N PHE A 129 -3.89 -7.32 -5.83
CA PHE A 129 -3.54 -6.23 -4.95
C PHE A 129 -3.72 -6.62 -3.49
N SER A 130 -2.78 -6.24 -2.65
CA SER A 130 -2.91 -6.31 -1.20
C SER A 130 -2.46 -5.00 -0.56
N MET A 131 -3.13 -4.58 0.50
CA MET A 131 -2.80 -3.37 1.23
C MET A 131 -2.96 -3.56 2.73
N GLY A 132 -1.93 -3.16 3.48
CA GLY A 132 -1.96 -3.09 4.94
C GLY A 132 -2.03 -1.63 5.39
N LEU A 133 -3.06 -1.32 6.19
CA LEU A 133 -3.24 -0.04 6.85
C LEU A 133 -2.90 -0.17 8.33
N VAL A 134 -2.10 0.75 8.84
CA VAL A 134 -1.84 0.92 10.28
C VAL A 134 -2.07 2.38 10.64
N ALA A 135 -2.88 2.61 11.67
CA ALA A 135 -3.35 3.93 12.04
C ALA A 135 -3.92 4.71 10.84
N GLY A 136 -4.57 4.01 9.89
CA GLY A 136 -5.13 4.59 8.66
C GLY A 136 -4.15 4.87 7.53
N SER A 137 -2.84 4.73 7.75
CA SER A 137 -1.81 4.94 6.72
C SER A 137 -1.48 3.63 6.02
N ALA A 138 -1.34 3.65 4.69
CA ALA A 138 -0.90 2.50 3.92
C ALA A 138 0.60 2.24 4.15
N ILE A 139 0.89 1.22 4.96
CA ILE A 139 2.26 0.81 5.29
C ILE A 139 2.73 -0.39 4.46
N LEU A 140 1.83 -1.01 3.71
CA LEU A 140 2.09 -2.12 2.81
C LEU A 140 1.19 -1.96 1.59
N ILE A 141 1.75 -2.02 0.39
CA ILE A 141 1.03 -2.13 -0.88
C ILE A 141 1.78 -3.17 -1.71
N SER A 142 1.09 -4.20 -2.17
CA SER A 142 1.67 -5.28 -2.95
C SER A 142 0.83 -5.55 -4.18
N THR A 143 1.48 -5.63 -5.33
CA THR A 143 0.92 -6.10 -6.61
C THR A 143 1.93 -7.07 -7.24
N ASP A 144 1.63 -7.62 -8.41
CA ASP A 144 2.59 -8.46 -9.16
C ASP A 144 3.89 -7.71 -9.48
N ASP A 145 3.80 -6.43 -9.82
CA ASP A 145 4.93 -5.64 -10.30
C ASP A 145 5.50 -4.64 -9.29
N ALA A 146 4.98 -4.60 -8.06
CA ALA A 146 5.41 -3.62 -7.06
C ALA A 146 5.23 -4.08 -5.63
N LEU A 147 6.15 -3.64 -4.76
CA LEU A 147 6.06 -3.84 -3.31
C LEU A 147 6.49 -2.55 -2.59
N PHE A 148 5.52 -1.84 -2.03
CA PHE A 148 5.73 -0.78 -1.06
C PHE A 148 5.59 -1.35 0.35
N THR A 149 6.52 -1.07 1.24
CA THR A 149 6.39 -1.49 2.64
C THR A 149 7.17 -0.60 3.59
N GLN A 150 6.70 -0.47 4.82
CA GLN A 150 7.49 0.08 5.90
C GLN A 150 8.66 -0.87 6.23
N LEU A 151 9.85 -0.30 6.43
CA LEU A 151 11.06 -1.03 6.80
C LEU A 151 11.40 -0.83 8.28
N GLN A 152 11.13 0.37 8.77
CA GLN A 152 11.22 0.79 10.16
C GLN A 152 10.41 2.08 10.34
N ASP A 153 10.32 2.60 11.55
CA ASP A 153 9.60 3.84 11.81
C ASP A 153 10.13 4.99 10.93
N GLY A 154 9.23 5.64 10.19
CA GLY A 154 9.54 6.71 9.25
C GLY A 154 10.34 6.34 7.99
N LEU A 155 10.65 5.06 7.73
CA LEU A 155 11.37 4.62 6.53
C LEU A 155 10.59 3.54 5.77
N PHE A 156 10.38 3.79 4.49
CA PHE A 156 9.64 2.93 3.59
C PHE A 156 10.49 2.57 2.37
N GLY A 157 10.24 1.39 1.82
CA GLY A 157 10.83 0.91 0.57
C GLY A 157 9.75 0.72 -0.49
N LEU A 158 10.07 1.06 -1.75
CA LEU A 158 9.28 0.69 -2.92
C LEU A 158 10.15 -0.08 -3.90
N ALA A 159 9.85 -1.34 -4.18
CA ALA A 159 10.46 -2.08 -5.29
C ALA A 159 9.52 -2.10 -6.48
N LEU A 160 10.04 -1.84 -7.68
CA LEU A 160 9.31 -1.91 -8.94
C LEU A 160 9.96 -2.93 -9.87
N ALA A 161 9.21 -3.95 -10.29
CA ALA A 161 9.71 -5.05 -11.11
C ALA A 161 10.40 -4.52 -12.38
N GLY A 162 11.64 -4.98 -12.62
CA GLY A 162 12.46 -4.56 -13.76
C GLY A 162 12.97 -3.11 -13.77
N GLN A 163 12.44 -2.21 -12.92
CA GLN A 163 12.78 -0.77 -12.98
C GLN A 163 13.85 -0.36 -11.96
N GLY A 164 13.69 -0.77 -10.70
CA GLY A 164 14.57 -0.37 -9.62
C GLY A 164 13.87 -0.36 -8.26
N SER A 165 14.37 0.47 -7.35
CA SER A 165 13.75 0.66 -6.04
C SER A 165 13.95 2.05 -5.48
N TYR A 166 13.06 2.44 -4.59
CA TYR A 166 13.11 3.68 -3.83
C TYR A 166 13.24 3.40 -2.34
N LEU A 167 13.88 4.35 -1.66
CA LEU A 167 13.72 4.56 -0.22
C LEU A 167 13.00 5.88 -0.03
N VAL A 168 12.00 5.87 0.85
CA VAL A 168 11.19 7.03 1.22
C VAL A 168 11.33 7.24 2.71
N GLU A 169 11.89 8.39 3.09
CA GLU A 169 12.12 8.79 4.47
C GLU A 169 11.15 9.91 4.86
N VAL A 170 10.39 9.69 5.92
CA VAL A 170 9.53 10.70 6.53
C VAL A 170 10.38 11.59 7.43
N MET A 171 10.56 12.83 6.99
CA MET A 171 11.32 13.82 7.73
C MET A 171 10.41 14.47 8.79
N ALA A 172 10.78 14.36 10.06
CA ALA A 172 10.15 15.16 11.10
C ALA A 172 10.30 16.65 10.75
N GLU A 173 9.22 17.44 10.89
CA GLU A 173 9.28 18.87 10.63
C GLU A 173 10.44 19.50 11.42
N PRO A 174 11.22 20.42 10.82
CA PRO A 174 12.22 21.15 11.56
C PRO A 174 11.49 21.91 12.69
N ARG A 175 11.70 21.48 13.94
CA ARG A 175 11.27 22.25 15.11
C ARG A 175 11.91 23.62 14.97
N VAL A 176 11.12 24.62 14.55
CA VAL A 176 11.54 26.01 14.55
C VAL A 176 11.80 26.35 16.01
N LEU A 177 13.07 26.28 16.41
CA LEU A 177 13.54 26.83 17.68
C LEU A 177 13.22 28.32 17.62
N ARG A 178 12.05 28.71 18.14
CA ARG A 178 11.74 30.11 18.44
C ARG A 178 12.83 30.57 19.41
N ARG A 179 13.79 31.34 18.92
CA ARG A 179 14.67 32.13 19.78
C ARG A 179 13.76 33.06 20.57
N ALA A 180 13.64 32.79 21.87
CA ALA A 180 13.09 33.77 22.79
C ALA A 180 13.94 35.05 22.65
N SER A 181 13.26 36.14 22.33
CA SER A 181 13.80 37.50 22.31
C SER A 181 13.92 38.01 23.73
#